data_AF-A0AA96LEA4-F1
#
_entry.id   AF-A0AA96LEA4-F1
#
_cell.length_a   1.000
_cell.length_b   1.000
_cell.length_c   1.000
_cell.angle_alpha   90.00
_cell.angle_beta   90.00
_cell.angle_gamma   90.00
#
_symmetry.space_group_name_H-M   'P 1'
#
loop_
_entity.id
_entity.type
_entity.pdbx_description
1 polymer ?
#
loop_
_entity_poly.entity_id
_entity_poly.type
_entity_poly.pdbx_seq_one_letter_code
_entity_poly.pdbx_strand_id
1 'polypeptide(L)'
;MARAGVPAVHFFRPSLLTGSRSEFRLGEKAAIGVMRVLNHALLGPLRRYRSIPAGTVARAMLAAAQDDRTGVFVHSSEELFTMAESFVRP
;
A
#
# COMPACT_ATOMS: atom_id res chain seq x y z
N MET A 1 -1.31 -1.38 25.06
CA MET A 1 -1.64 -0.58 23.85
C MET A 1 -2.74 -1.24 23.00
N ALA A 2 -3.85 -1.67 23.61
CA ALA A 2 -5.18 -1.76 22.99
C ALA A 2 -6.19 -1.60 24.15
N ARG A 3 -6.93 -0.49 24.17
CA ARG A 3 -7.79 -0.07 25.30
C ARG A 3 -9.14 0.51 24.82
N ALA A 4 -9.78 -0.12 23.83
CA ALA A 4 -11.02 0.40 23.24
C ALA A 4 -12.13 -0.64 22.96
N GLY A 5 -12.04 -1.88 23.46
CA GLY A 5 -13.05 -2.91 23.18
C GLY A 5 -13.08 -3.39 21.72
N VAL A 6 -12.06 -3.04 20.92
CA VAL A 6 -11.89 -3.51 19.55
C VAL A 6 -11.09 -4.81 19.58
N PRO A 7 -11.60 -5.92 19.02
CA PRO A 7 -10.94 -7.22 19.07
C PRO A 7 -9.66 -7.29 18.24
N ALA A 8 -9.58 -6.53 17.14
CA ALA A 8 -8.41 -6.50 16.26
C ALA A 8 -8.09 -5.07 15.76
N VAL A 9 -6.81 -4.70 15.75
CA VAL A 9 -6.32 -3.40 15.24
C VAL A 9 -5.21 -3.66 14.23
N HIS A 10 -5.37 -3.11 13.02
CA HIS A 10 -4.40 -3.29 11.93
C HIS A 10 -3.81 -1.92 11.54
N PHE A 11 -2.49 -1.80 11.64
CA PHE A 11 -1.73 -0.62 11.23
C PHE A 11 -1.07 -0.87 9.87
N PHE A 12 -1.52 -0.14 8.85
CA PHE A 12 -0.99 -0.26 7.49
C PHE A 12 0.09 0.81 7.27
N ARG A 13 1.30 0.38 6.89
CA ARG A 13 2.47 1.25 6.63
C ARG A 13 2.87 1.18 5.15
N PRO A 14 2.06 1.77 4.26
CA PRO A 14 2.39 1.81 2.83
C PRO A 14 3.65 2.66 2.59
N SER A 15 4.33 2.37 1.49
CA SER A 15 5.32 3.27 0.88
C SER A 15 4.60 4.44 0.18
N LEU A 16 5.16 5.01 -0.89
CA LEU A 16 4.55 6.14 -1.59
C LEU A 16 3.19 5.74 -2.19
N LEU A 17 2.09 6.21 -1.61
CA LEU A 17 0.73 5.89 -2.06
C LEU A 17 0.44 6.59 -3.39
N THR A 18 0.16 5.82 -4.44
CA THR A 18 -0.20 6.32 -5.77
C THR A 18 -1.61 5.90 -6.15
N GLY A 19 -2.29 6.67 -6.99
CA GLY A 19 -3.65 6.35 -7.43
C GLY A 19 -4.28 7.54 -8.13
N SER A 20 -5.36 7.31 -8.87
CA SER A 20 -6.12 8.37 -9.53
C SER A 20 -6.75 9.27 -8.47
N ARG A 21 -6.05 10.35 -8.10
CA ARG A 21 -6.65 11.45 -7.37
C ARG A 21 -7.34 12.37 -8.38
N SER A 22 -8.53 12.87 -8.06
CA SER A 22 -9.21 13.91 -8.85
C SER A 22 -8.54 15.28 -8.73
N GLU A 23 -7.64 15.46 -7.76
CA GLU A 23 -6.81 16.65 -7.63
C GLU A 23 -5.57 16.58 -8.52
N PHE A 24 -5.72 17.14 -9.72
CA PHE A 24 -4.62 17.53 -10.61
C PHE A 24 -3.68 18.50 -9.89
N ARG A 25 -2.54 18.00 -9.39
CA ARG A 25 -1.41 18.87 -9.05
C ARG A 25 -0.70 19.21 -10.35
N LEU A 26 -1.00 20.41 -10.86
CA LEU A 26 -0.49 21.17 -12.02
C LEU A 26 1.01 21.04 -12.41
N GLY A 27 1.85 20.27 -11.71
CA GLY A 27 3.26 19.99 -12.04
C GLY A 27 3.52 18.68 -12.80
N GLU A 28 2.47 17.95 -13.21
CA GLU A 28 2.55 16.53 -13.58
C GLU A 28 3.35 16.21 -14.86
N LYS A 29 3.42 17.05 -15.89
CA LYS A 29 4.08 16.63 -17.15
C LYS A 29 5.60 16.52 -17.06
N ALA A 30 6.27 17.40 -16.31
CA ALA A 30 7.73 17.38 -16.19
C ALA A 30 8.22 16.28 -15.23
N ALA A 31 7.50 16.07 -14.12
CA ALA A 31 7.83 15.03 -13.15
C ALA A 31 7.64 13.61 -13.71
N ILE A 32 6.60 13.40 -14.54
CA ILE A 32 6.34 12.11 -15.21
C ILE A 32 7.51 11.71 -16.13
N GLY A 33 8.11 12.66 -16.85
CA GLY A 33 9.27 12.40 -17.72
C GLY A 33 10.50 11.95 -16.93
N VAL A 34 10.81 12.65 -15.83
CA VAL A 34 11.96 12.34 -14.96
C VAL A 34 11.76 11.02 -14.21
N MET A 35 10.56 10.76 -13.70
CA MET A 35 10.24 9.53 -12.98
C MET A 35 10.27 8.28 -13.88
N ARG A 36 9.97 8.40 -15.17
CA ARG A 36 10.03 7.26 -16.10
C ARG A 36 11.47 6.76 -16.30
N VAL A 37 12.44 7.67 -16.30
CA VAL A 37 13.87 7.34 -16.36
C VAL A 37 14.37 6.77 -15.02
N LEU A 38 14.00 7.39 -13.91
CA LEU A 38 14.38 6.92 -12.56
C LEU A 38 13.77 5.57 -12.21
N ASN A 39 12.55 5.26 -12.67
CA ASN A 39 11.92 3.96 -12.44
C ASN A 39 12.68 2.79 -13.10
N HIS A 40 13.44 3.05 -14.17
CA HIS A 40 14.31 2.03 -14.76
C HIS A 40 15.61 1.84 -13.96
N ALA A 41 16.06 2.87 -13.23
CA ALA A 41 17.23 2.81 -12.35
C ALA A 41 16.93 2.23 -10.96
N LEU A 42 15.67 2.22 -10.52
CA LEU A 42 15.22 1.65 -9.23
C LEU A 42 14.96 0.13 -9.32
N LEU A 43 16.00 -0.62 -9.71
CA LEU A 43 16.07 -2.09 -9.67
C LEU A 43 16.89 -2.54 -8.44
N GLY A 44 16.46 -3.61 -7.77
CA GLY A 44 17.15 -4.17 -6.59
C GLY A 44 16.56 -3.73 -5.22
N PRO A 45 17.38 -3.49 -4.18
CA PRO A 45 16.93 -3.27 -2.79
C PRO A 45 16.05 -2.02 -2.58
N LEU A 46 15.92 -1.18 -3.61
CA LEU A 46 15.06 -0.01 -3.63
C LEU A 46 13.58 -0.33 -3.97
N ARG A 47 13.24 -1.60 -4.22
CA ARG A 47 11.85 -2.05 -4.44
C ARG A 47 10.90 -1.67 -3.30
N ARG A 48 11.38 -1.60 -2.05
CA ARG A 48 10.63 -1.13 -0.88
C ARG A 48 10.19 0.34 -0.95
N TYR A 49 10.83 1.15 -1.79
CA TYR A 49 10.46 2.54 -2.06
C TYR A 49 9.53 2.68 -3.26
N ARG A 50 9.19 1.59 -3.97
CA ARG A 50 8.21 1.65 -5.05
C ARG A 50 6.89 2.12 -4.50
N SER A 51 6.21 2.90 -5.32
CA SER A 51 4.88 3.36 -5.02
C SER A 51 3.90 2.19 -4.95
N ILE A 52 2.97 2.26 -4.02
CA ILE A 52 1.90 1.28 -3.86
C ILE A 52 0.58 1.91 -4.31
N PRO A 53 -0.17 1.28 -5.24
CA PRO A 53 -1.47 1.77 -5.64
C PRO A 53 -2.46 1.79 -4.46
N ALA A 54 -3.27 2.84 -4.35
CA ALA A 54 -4.30 2.97 -3.32
C ALA A 54 -5.31 1.81 -3.37
N GLY A 55 -5.62 1.33 -4.57
CA GLY A 55 -6.43 0.13 -4.76
C GLY A 55 -5.79 -1.15 -4.20
N THR A 56 -4.45 -1.26 -4.21
CA THR A 56 -3.74 -2.38 -3.58
C THR A 56 -3.87 -2.32 -2.06
N VAL A 57 -3.68 -1.14 -1.46
CA VAL A 57 -3.87 -0.96 -0.01
C VAL A 57 -5.32 -1.30 0.39
N ALA A 58 -6.31 -0.83 -0.37
CA ALA A 58 -7.72 -1.13 -0.10
C ALA A 58 -8.02 -2.64 -0.12
N ARG A 59 -7.47 -3.39 -1.08
CA ARG A 59 -7.61 -4.86 -1.12
C ARG A 59 -6.94 -5.53 0.08
N ALA A 60 -5.75 -5.08 0.48
CA ALA A 60 -5.07 -5.59 1.67
C ALA A 60 -5.87 -5.30 2.96
N MET A 61 -6.50 -4.12 3.05
CA MET A 61 -7.38 -3.78 4.17
C MET A 61 -8.63 -4.67 4.21
N LEU A 62 -9.22 -5.00 3.06
CA LEU A 62 -10.35 -5.93 2.97
C LEU A 62 -9.94 -7.34 3.42
N ALA A 63 -8.79 -7.83 2.96
CA ALA A 63 -8.25 -9.12 3.40
C ALA A 63 -8.03 -9.15 4.92
N ALA A 64 -7.47 -8.08 5.49
CA ALA A 64 -7.28 -7.95 6.93
C ALA A 64 -8.59 -7.89 7.72
N ALA A 65 -9.64 -7.28 7.17
CA ALA A 65 -10.94 -7.16 7.83
C ALA A 65 -11.73 -8.49 7.87
N GLN A 66 -11.39 -9.44 6.99
CA GLN A 66 -11.96 -10.80 6.96
C GLN A 66 -11.17 -11.79 7.80
N ASP A 67 -10.10 -11.34 8.46
CA ASP A 67 -9.25 -12.15 9.30
C ASP A 67 -9.80 -12.17 10.73
N ASP A 68 -10.14 -13.37 11.23
CA ASP A 68 -10.71 -13.55 12.57
C ASP A 68 -9.66 -13.43 13.69
N ARG A 69 -8.38 -13.17 13.36
CA ARG A 69 -7.33 -13.00 14.37
C ARG A 69 -7.55 -11.74 15.20
N THR A 70 -7.47 -11.90 16.52
CA THR A 70 -7.54 -10.79 17.47
C THR A 70 -6.14 -10.29 17.86
N GLY A 71 -6.05 -9.02 18.24
CA GLY A 71 -4.80 -8.39 18.65
C GLY A 71 -4.40 -7.18 17.80
N VAL A 72 -3.10 -6.85 17.82
CA VAL A 72 -2.57 -5.68 17.12
C VAL A 72 -1.57 -6.15 16.06
N PHE A 73 -1.82 -5.77 14.80
CA PHE A 73 -1.01 -6.15 13.66
C PHE A 73 -0.44 -4.92 12.96
N VAL A 74 0.80 -5.00 12.50
CA VAL A 74 1.45 -3.93 11.73
C VAL A 74 1.89 -4.53 10.39
N HIS A 75 1.40 -3.96 9.29
CA HIS A 75 1.62 -4.46 7.93
C HIS A 75 2.48 -3.47 7.15
N SER A 76 3.64 -3.94 6.71
CA SER A 76 4.58 -3.23 5.84
C SER A 76 4.09 -3.19 4.40
N SER A 77 4.60 -2.25 3.60
CA SER A 77 4.24 -2.11 2.17
C SER A 77 4.40 -3.41 1.37
N GLU A 78 5.42 -4.23 1.67
CA GLU A 78 5.62 -5.53 1.02
C GLU A 78 4.51 -6.53 1.36
N GLU A 79 4.10 -6.60 2.63
CA GLU A 79 2.98 -7.44 3.07
C GLU A 79 1.67 -7.00 2.44
N LEU A 80 1.47 -5.70 2.21
CA LEU A 80 0.27 -5.20 1.54
C LEU A 80 0.13 -5.72 0.10
N PHE A 81 1.23 -5.91 -0.63
CA PHE A 81 1.16 -6.53 -1.95
C PHE A 81 0.70 -7.98 -1.85
N THR A 82 1.28 -8.76 -0.94
CA THR A 82 0.91 -10.17 -0.72
C THR A 82 -0.54 -10.33 -0.27
N MET A 83 -1.01 -9.51 0.67
CA MET A 83 -2.38 -9.53 1.16
C MET A 83 -3.39 -9.07 0.09
N ALA A 84 -3.02 -8.13 -0.76
CA ALA A 84 -3.86 -7.71 -1.86
C ALA A 84 -4.02 -8.80 -2.92
N GLU A 85 -3.02 -9.66 -3.11
CA GLU A 85 -3.08 -10.82 -4.02
C GLU A 85 -3.92 -11.96 -3.44
N SER A 86 -3.86 -12.21 -2.12
CA SER A 86 -4.67 -13.26 -1.49
C SER A 86 -6.18 -12.99 -1.59
N PHE A 87 -6.59 -11.71 -1.68
CA PHE A 87 -7.98 -11.32 -1.93
C PHE A 87 -8.43 -11.51 -3.39
N VAL A 88 -7.50 -11.51 -4.36
CA VAL A 88 -7.83 -11.57 -5.80
C VAL A 88 -8.07 -13.01 -6.29
N ARG A 89 -7.70 -14.03 -5.52
CA ARG A 89 -8.05 -15.41 -5.88
C ARG A 89 -9.53 -15.70 -5.55
N PRO A 90 -10.34 -16.10 -6.55
CA PRO A 90 -11.70 -16.60 -6.32
C PRO A 90 -11.70 -17.96 -5.62
#